data_AF-A0A3M1DZ47-F1
#
_entry.id   AF-A0A3M1DZ47-F1
#
_cell.length_a   1.000
_cell.length_b   1.000
_cell.length_c   1.000
_cell.angle_alpha   90.00
_cell.angle_beta   90.00
_cell.angle_gamma   90.00
#
_symmetry.space_group_name_H-M   'P 1'
#
loop_
_entity.id
_entity.type
_entity.pdbx_description
1 polymer ?
#
loop_
_entity_poly.entity_id
_entity_poly.type
_entity_poly.pdbx_seq_one_letter_code
_entity_poly.pdbx_strand_id
1 'polypeptide(L)' 'LGGRVDRHDHIGRGRLGLEPFRLFVNDPRFADLPGLLETPKSEDLHEDRENLAVLRSLIGQRG' A
#
# COMPACT_ATOMS: atom_id res chain seq x y z
N LEU A 1 -26.50 -1.62 8.76
CA LEU A 1 -25.37 -2.30 9.44
C LEU A 1 -24.06 -1.67 8.95
N GLY A 2 -23.80 -0.43 9.37
CA GLY A 2 -22.61 0.33 8.98
C GLY A 2 -21.54 0.18 10.06
N GLY A 3 -20.93 -1.00 10.13
CA GLY A 3 -19.75 -1.19 10.97
C GLY A 3 -18.61 -0.40 10.35
N ARG A 4 -18.12 0.60 11.07
CA ARG A 4 -16.90 1.34 10.76
C ARG A 4 -15.72 0.40 11.06
N VAL A 5 -15.64 -0.69 10.30
CA VAL A 5 -14.73 -1.80 10.58
C VAL A 5 -13.39 -1.49 9.92
N ASP A 6 -12.37 -1.43 10.76
CA ASP A 6 -10.99 -1.24 10.36
C ASP A 6 -10.40 -2.57 9.88
N ARG A 7 -10.53 -2.84 8.57
CA ARG A 7 -9.99 -4.06 7.93
C ARG A 7 -8.99 -3.67 6.85
N HIS A 8 -7.72 -3.76 7.19
CA HIS A 8 -6.63 -3.61 6.24
C HIS A 8 -6.43 -4.90 5.43
N ASP A 9 -5.99 -4.74 4.19
CA ASP A 9 -5.69 -5.82 3.25
C ASP A 9 -4.36 -5.47 2.55
N HIS A 10 -3.70 -6.47 1.96
CA HIS A 10 -2.43 -6.27 1.27
C HIS A 10 -2.59 -5.32 0.07
N ILE A 11 -1.47 -4.69 -0.32
CA ILE A 11 -1.44 -3.65 -1.36
C ILE A 11 -1.99 -4.21 -2.67
N GLY A 12 -3.07 -3.61 -3.17
CA GLY A 12 -3.76 -4.03 -4.38
C GLY A 12 -4.68 -5.26 -4.26
N ARG A 13 -4.77 -5.90 -3.09
CA ARG A 13 -5.65 -7.06 -2.85
C ARG A 13 -7.02 -6.67 -2.29
N GLY A 14 -7.11 -5.52 -1.62
CA GLY A 14 -8.36 -4.94 -1.16
C GLY A 14 -9.16 -4.23 -2.27
N ARG A 15 -10.28 -3.61 -1.88
CA ARG A 15 -11.23 -2.95 -2.79
C ARG A 15 -10.69 -1.71 -3.50
N LEU A 16 -9.58 -1.15 -3.02
CA LEU A 16 -8.95 0.02 -3.62
C LEU A 16 -8.15 -0.32 -4.90
N GLY A 17 -7.74 -1.58 -5.08
CA GLY A 17 -6.81 -1.95 -6.14
C GLY A 17 -5.46 -1.24 -6.01
N LEU A 18 -4.69 -1.18 -7.10
CA LEU A 18 -3.33 -0.60 -7.11
C LEU A 18 -3.31 0.90 -7.43
N GLU A 19 -4.35 1.42 -8.06
CA GLU A 19 -4.35 2.78 -8.61
C GLU A 19 -4.16 3.88 -7.54
N PRO A 20 -4.84 3.84 -6.39
CA PRO A 20 -4.60 4.83 -5.33
C PRO A 20 -3.18 4.81 -4.79
N PHE A 21 -2.56 3.63 -4.70
CA PHE A 21 -1.17 3.50 -4.27
C PHE A 21 -0.21 4.05 -5.32
N ARG A 22 -0.46 3.82 -6.62
CA ARG A 22 0.31 4.40 -7.72
C ARG A 22 0.29 5.92 -7.67
N LEU A 23 -0.90 6.51 -7.45
CA LEU A 23 -1.02 7.96 -7.29
C LEU A 23 -0.27 8.45 -6.05
N PHE A 24 -0.42 7.77 -4.91
CA PHE A 24 0.21 8.17 -3.65
C PHE A 24 1.74 8.16 -3.70
N VAL A 25 2.36 7.06 -4.15
CA VAL A 25 3.83 6.93 -4.16
C VAL A 25 4.53 7.81 -5.21
N ASN A 26 3.77 8.37 -6.15
CA ASN A 26 4.30 9.28 -7.18
C ASN A 26 3.91 10.74 -6.95
N ASP A 27 3.18 11.05 -5.87
CA ASP A 27 2.77 12.42 -5.58
C ASP A 27 3.88 13.17 -4.82
N PRO A 28 4.40 14.28 -5.37
CA PRO A 28 5.54 15.00 -4.79
C PRO A 28 5.27 15.55 -3.40
N ARG A 29 4.00 15.70 -2.99
CA ARG A 29 3.64 16.18 -1.64
C ARG A 29 4.02 15.18 -0.54
N PHE A 30 4.24 13.91 -0.87
CA PHE A 30 4.59 12.86 0.08
C PHE A 30 6.03 12.35 -0.08
N ALA A 31 6.83 12.92 -0.99
CA ALA A 31 8.16 12.38 -1.35
C ALA A 31 9.13 12.27 -0.17
N ASP A 32 9.03 13.20 0.79
CA ASP A 32 9.92 13.27 1.95
C ASP A 32 9.30 12.69 3.24
N LEU A 33 8.09 12.11 3.16
CA LEU A 33 7.39 11.56 4.31
C LEU A 33 7.63 10.04 4.45
N PRO A 34 7.90 9.54 5.67
CA PRO A 34 7.98 8.10 5.88
C PRO A 34 6.58 7.46 5.76
N GLY A 35 6.49 6.33 5.07
CA GLY A 35 5.30 5.48 5.03
C GLY A 35 5.41 4.31 6.01
N LEU A 36 4.30 3.97 6.66
CA LEU A 36 4.17 2.79 7.54
C LEU A 36 3.16 1.80 6.93
N LEU A 37 3.57 0.54 6.75
CA LEU A 37 2.66 -0.52 6.34
C LEU A 37 1.95 -1.09 7.58
N GLU A 38 0.62 -0.97 7.61
CA GLU A 38 -0.25 -1.54 8.64
C GLU A 38 -1.14 -2.66 8.07
N THR A 39 -0.67 -3.34 7.03
CA THR A 39 -1.32 -4.53 6.48
C THR A 39 -1.19 -5.71 7.46
N PRO A 40 -2.02 -6.76 7.37
CA PRO A 40 -1.77 -8.02 8.07
C PRO A 40 -0.35 -8.54 7.81
N LYS A 41 0.28 -9.17 8.79
CA LYS A 41 1.68 -9.64 8.73
C LYS A 41 1.86 -10.97 9.42
N SER A 42 2.76 -11.78 8.90
CA SER A 42 3.32 -12.94 9.57
C SER A 42 4.56 -12.57 10.42
N GLU A 43 4.95 -13.45 11.32
CA GLU A 43 6.10 -13.26 12.23
C GLU A 43 7.43 -13.00 11.50
N ASP A 44 7.59 -13.57 10.30
CA ASP A 44 8.78 -13.41 9.45
C ASP A 44 8.71 -12.18 8.53
N LEU A 45 7.62 -11.40 8.60
CA LEU A 45 7.39 -10.17 7.85
C LEU A 45 7.49 -10.33 6.32
N HIS A 46 7.24 -11.52 5.78
CA HIS A 46 7.35 -11.74 4.35
C HIS A 46 6.36 -10.88 3.56
N GLU A 47 5.15 -10.64 4.09
CA GLU A 47 4.15 -9.80 3.44
C GLU A 47 4.57 -8.33 3.37
N ASP A 48 5.31 -7.82 4.36
CA ASP A 48 5.85 -6.46 4.30
C ASP A 48 6.85 -6.32 3.15
N ARG A 49 7.69 -7.34 2.93
CA ARG A 49 8.64 -7.36 1.80
C ARG A 49 7.90 -7.40 0.47
N GLU A 50 6.85 -8.20 0.36
CA GLU A 50 6.01 -8.28 -0.84
C GLU A 50 5.28 -6.97 -1.11
N ASN A 51 4.65 -6.38 -0.09
CA ASN A 51 3.93 -5.10 -0.21
C ASN A 51 4.88 -3.95 -0.58
N LEU A 52 6.08 -3.90 0.01
CA LEU A 52 7.11 -2.94 -0.39
C LEU A 52 7.57 -3.15 -1.83
N ALA A 53 7.74 -4.38 -2.28
CA ALA A 53 8.10 -4.67 -3.67
C ALA A 53 7.03 -4.19 -4.65
N VAL A 54 5.75 -4.42 -4.33
CA VAL A 54 4.61 -3.89 -5.11
C VAL A 54 4.66 -2.36 -5.14
N LEU A 55 4.74 -1.68 -3.99
CA LEU A 55 4.78 -0.21 -3.95
C LEU A 55 5.94 0.37 -4.77
N ARG A 56 7.15 -0.21 -4.64
CA ARG A 56 8.32 0.20 -5.40
C ARG A 56 8.14 0.00 -6.90
N SER A 57 7.45 -1.06 -7.32
CA SER A 57 7.16 -1.31 -8.75
C SER A 57 6.26 -0.25 -9.39
N LEU A 58 5.47 0.48 -8.58
CA LEU A 58 4.55 1.51 -9.05
C LEU A 58 5.24 2.88 -9.25
N ILE A 59 6.45 3.07 -8.72
CA ILE A 59 7.20 4.32 -8.86
C ILE A 59 7.57 4.54 -10.32
N GLY A 60 7.25 5.73 -10.85
CA GLY A 60 7.52 6.11 -12.23
C GLY A 60 6.58 5.52 -13.28
N GLN A 61 5.60 4.69 -12.89
CA GLN A 61 4.63 4.15 -13.85
C GLN A 61 3.60 5.21 -14.29
N ARG A 62 3.50 5.41 -15.61
CA ARG A 62 2.43 6.21 -16.23
C ARG A 62 1.20 5.32 -16.44
N GLY A 63 0.01 5.86 -16.15
CA GLY A 63 -1.28 5.19 -16.34
C GLY A 63 -1.69 5.13 -17.80
#